data_AF-A0A524AHW2-F1
#
_entry.id   AF-A0A524AHW2-F1
#
_cell.length_a   1.000
_cell.length_b   1.000
_cell.length_c   1.000
_cell.angle_alpha   90.00
_cell.angle_beta   90.00
_cell.angle_gamma   90.00
#
_symmetry.space_group_name_H-M   'P 1'
#
loop_
_entity.id
_entity.type
_entity.pdbx_description
1 polymer ?
#
loop_
_entity_poly.entity_id
_entity_poly.type
_entity_poly.pdbx_seq_one_letter_code
_entity_poly.pdbx_strand_id
1 'polypeptide(L)'
;MRGQSSAEMLVLTGAILVVVTSFLYLGTGGNEMATVMSAARTGAENAIASLDFEYGCTIGIEQVGFDAGTITIYVNVRGGPPPDNQAISDNI
;
A
#
# COMPACT_ATOMS: atom_id res chain seq x y z
N MET A 1 -25.08 19.09 45.93
CA MET A 1 -24.83 19.12 44.47
C MET A 1 -23.41 18.62 44.16
N ARG A 2 -23.07 17.35 44.47
CA ARG A 2 -21.70 16.80 44.34
C ARG A 2 -21.53 15.70 43.27
N GLY A 3 -22.61 15.31 42.58
CA GLY A 3 -22.58 14.27 41.54
C GLY A 3 -22.56 14.80 40.10
N GLN A 4 -22.96 16.05 39.86
CA GLN A 4 -23.05 16.63 38.51
C GLN A 4 -21.67 16.77 37.85
N SER A 5 -20.68 17.29 38.59
CA SER A 5 -19.31 17.48 38.09
C SER A 5 -18.62 16.17 37.68
N SER A 6 -18.91 15.05 38.36
CA SER A 6 -18.29 13.76 38.04
C SER A 6 -18.93 13.10 36.80
N ALA A 7 -20.23 13.28 36.59
CA ALA A 7 -20.92 12.81 35.39
C ALA A 7 -20.51 13.63 34.15
N GLU A 8 -20.41 14.96 34.29
CA GLU A 8 -19.95 15.85 33.22
C GLU A 8 -18.51 15.51 32.78
N MET A 9 -17.63 15.23 33.74
CA MET A 9 -16.24 14.85 33.45
C MET A 9 -16.15 13.48 32.76
N LEU A 10 -17.00 12.51 33.14
CA LEU A 10 -17.06 11.21 32.48
C LEU A 10 -17.51 11.32 31.02
N VAL A 11 -18.55 12.12 30.76
CA VAL A 11 -19.06 12.36 29.40
C VAL A 11 -18.00 13.06 28.54
N LEU A 12 -17.33 14.07 29.08
CA LEU A 12 -16.27 14.79 28.37
C LEU A 12 -15.09 13.86 28.03
N THR A 13 -14.67 13.03 28.99
CA THR A 13 -13.57 12.08 28.82
C THR A 13 -13.93 11.01 27.78
N GLY A 14 -15.16 10.51 27.81
CA GLY A 14 -15.68 9.57 26.81
C GLY A 14 -15.69 10.15 25.40
N ALA A 15 -16.12 11.40 25.23
CA ALA A 15 -16.12 12.08 23.95
C ALA A 15 -14.69 12.24 23.38
N ILE A 16 -13.72 12.62 24.22
CA ILE A 16 -12.31 12.73 23.82
C ILE A 16 -11.76 11.36 23.36
N LEU A 17 -12.05 10.29 24.11
CA LEU A 17 -11.62 8.94 23.76
C LEU A 17 -12.16 8.45 22.41
N VAL A 18 -13.43 8.72 22.11
CA VAL A 18 -14.05 8.37 20.82
C VAL A 18 -13.37 9.10 19.67
N VAL A 19 -13.07 10.39 19.84
CA VAL A 19 -12.38 11.19 18.82
C VAL A 19 -10.96 10.67 18.58
N VAL A 20 -10.19 10.46 19.65
CA VAL A 20 -8.80 10.00 19.54
C VAL A 20 -8.70 8.61 18.90
N THR A 21 -9.57 7.68 19.30
CA THR A 21 -9.59 6.32 18.71
C THR A 21 -9.98 6.32 17.24
N SER A 22 -10.90 7.20 16.83
CA SER A 22 -11.28 7.37 15.42
C SER A 22 -10.12 7.90 14.56
N PHE A 23 -9.38 8.89 15.06
CA PHE A 23 -8.19 9.41 14.37
C PHE A 23 -7.05 8.39 14.31
N LEU A 24 -6.84 7.62 15.38
CA LEU A 24 -5.85 6.53 15.39
C LEU A 24 -6.20 5.47 14.36
N TYR A 25 -7.46 5.02 14.30
CA TYR A 25 -7.91 4.02 13.33
C TYR A 25 -7.71 4.48 11.88
N LEU A 26 -8.05 5.74 11.57
CA LEU A 26 -7.83 6.33 10.25
C LEU A 26 -6.33 6.44 9.92
N GLY A 27 -5.51 6.82 10.90
CA GLY A 27 -4.06 6.96 10.74
C GLY A 27 -3.32 5.63 10.55
N THR A 28 -3.77 4.55 11.21
CA THR A 28 -3.19 3.21 11.06
C THR A 28 -3.50 2.62 9.70
N GLY A 29 -4.77 2.66 9.26
CA GLY A 29 -5.17 2.08 7.98
C GLY A 29 -4.55 2.78 6.76
N GLY A 30 -4.30 4.10 6.85
CA GLY A 30 -3.66 4.86 5.76
C GLY A 30 -2.16 4.55 5.59
N ASN A 31 -1.45 4.30 6.69
CA ASN A 31 -0.01 4.03 6.65
C ASN A 31 0.32 2.62 6.14
N GLU A 32 -0.50 1.63 6.47
CA GLU A 32 -0.32 0.26 6.00
C GLU A 32 -0.44 0.18 4.47
N MET A 33 -1.46 0.82 3.89
CA MET A 33 -1.66 0.82 2.44
C MET A 33 -0.53 1.54 1.69
N ALA A 34 -0.07 2.69 2.19
CA ALA A 34 1.06 3.40 1.59
C ALA A 34 2.35 2.58 1.62
N THR A 35 2.60 1.89 2.74
CA THR A 35 3.76 1.00 2.90
C THR A 35 3.69 -0.20 1.96
N VAL A 36 2.53 -0.84 1.87
CA VAL A 36 2.29 -1.99 0.98
C VAL A 36 2.41 -1.60 -0.48
N MET A 37 1.84 -0.46 -0.90
CA MET A 37 2.02 0.04 -2.27
C MET A 37 3.47 0.38 -2.59
N SER A 38 4.21 0.96 -1.63
CA SER A 38 5.64 1.24 -1.80
C SER A 38 6.44 -0.06 -1.95
N ALA A 39 6.19 -1.07 -1.11
CA ALA A 39 6.87 -2.36 -1.18
C ALA A 39 6.57 -3.09 -2.49
N ALA A 40 5.31 -3.09 -2.93
CA ALA A 40 4.92 -3.70 -4.21
C ALA A 40 5.56 -2.99 -5.40
N ARG A 41 5.63 -1.65 -5.38
CA ARG A 41 6.35 -0.89 -6.40
C ARG A 41 7.83 -1.23 -6.44
N THR A 42 8.51 -1.26 -5.30
CA THR A 42 9.93 -1.63 -5.22
C THR A 42 10.17 -3.07 -5.71
N GLY A 43 9.29 -4.02 -5.33
CA GLY A 43 9.35 -5.39 -5.84
C GLY A 43 9.22 -5.45 -7.37
N ALA A 44 8.29 -4.67 -7.92
CA ALA A 44 8.09 -4.57 -9.37
C ALA A 44 9.29 -3.94 -10.08
N GLU A 45 9.88 -2.87 -9.53
CA GLU A 45 11.08 -2.23 -10.07
C GLU A 45 12.27 -3.20 -10.11
N ASN A 46 12.44 -4.02 -9.08
CA ASN A 46 13.48 -5.06 -9.05
C ASN A 46 13.24 -6.14 -10.12
N ALA A 47 12.02 -6.65 -10.23
CA ALA A 47 11.66 -7.66 -11.23
C ALA A 47 11.84 -7.13 -12.67
N ILE A 48 11.45 -5.88 -12.91
CA ILE A 48 11.67 -5.16 -14.17
C ILE A 48 13.15 -5.05 -14.49
N ALA A 49 13.99 -4.69 -13.52
CA ALA A 49 15.43 -4.58 -13.73
C ALA A 49 16.06 -5.93 -14.11
N SER A 50 15.60 -7.03 -13.51
CA SER A 50 16.01 -8.38 -13.90
C SER A 50 15.61 -8.72 -15.34
N LEU A 51 14.38 -8.38 -15.74
CA LEU A 51 13.90 -8.60 -17.10
C LEU A 51 14.62 -7.75 -18.15
N ASP A 52 14.90 -6.47 -17.85
CA ASP A 52 15.67 -5.58 -18.74
C ASP A 52 17.09 -6.11 -18.94
N PHE A 53 17.73 -6.59 -17.87
CA PHE A 53 19.05 -7.20 -17.94
C PHE A 53 19.06 -8.50 -18.75
N GLU A 54 18.05 -9.35 -18.60
CA GLU A 54 18.01 -10.69 -19.21
C GLU A 54 17.56 -10.65 -20.69
N TYR A 55 16.62 -9.77 -21.03
CA TYR A 55 15.99 -9.73 -22.35
C TYR A 55 16.31 -8.48 -23.17
N GLY A 56 17.06 -7.52 -22.61
CA GLY A 56 17.39 -6.26 -23.29
C GLY A 56 16.16 -5.41 -23.63
N CYS A 57 15.08 -5.58 -22.87
CA CYS A 57 13.82 -4.88 -23.04
C CYS A 57 13.63 -3.83 -21.94
N THR A 58 13.40 -2.57 -22.35
CA THR A 58 13.14 -1.50 -21.39
C THR A 58 11.70 -1.60 -20.92
N ILE A 59 11.49 -1.94 -19.64
CA ILE A 59 10.16 -1.99 -19.02
C ILE A 59 10.04 -0.81 -18.04
N GLY A 60 8.96 -0.03 -18.14
CA GLY A 60 8.70 1.11 -17.25
C GLY A 60 7.34 0.97 -16.56
N ILE A 61 7.26 1.32 -15.28
CA ILE A 61 5.98 1.36 -14.55
C ILE A 61 5.25 2.65 -14.90
N GLU A 62 4.04 2.53 -15.45
CA GLU A 62 3.17 3.67 -15.75
C GLU A 62 2.28 4.04 -14.57
N GLN A 63 1.70 3.02 -13.93
CA GLN A 63 0.74 3.21 -12.85
C GLN A 63 0.75 2.02 -11.89
N VAL A 64 0.52 2.32 -10.60
CA VAL A 64 0.21 1.31 -9.59
C VAL A 64 -1.20 1.60 -9.08
N GLY A 65 -2.10 0.63 -9.24
CA GLY A 65 -3.46 0.66 -8.75
C GLY A 65 -3.65 -0.27 -7.57
N PHE A 66 -4.56 0.08 -6.67
CA PHE A 66 -4.97 -0.77 -5.56
C PHE A 66 -6.49 -0.85 -5.54
N ASP A 67 -7.04 -2.05 -5.68
CA ASP A 67 -8.47 -2.31 -5.60
C ASP A 67 -8.74 -3.59 -4.80
N ALA A 68 -9.62 -3.50 -3.80
CA ALA A 68 -10.07 -4.62 -2.98
C ALA A 68 -8.95 -5.58 -2.46
N GLY A 69 -7.77 -5.05 -2.11
CA GLY A 69 -6.64 -5.86 -1.64
C GLY A 69 -5.71 -6.40 -2.74
N THR A 70 -6.05 -6.15 -4.01
CA THR A 70 -5.23 -6.50 -5.17
C THR A 70 -4.43 -5.28 -5.62
N ILE A 71 -3.11 -5.44 -5.72
CA ILE A 71 -2.21 -4.43 -6.30
C ILE A 71 -2.02 -4.76 -7.77
N THR A 72 -2.39 -3.83 -8.64
CA THR A 72 -2.21 -3.96 -10.10
C THR A 72 -1.11 -3.01 -10.55
N ILE A 73 -0.07 -3.51 -11.19
CA ILE A 73 1.03 -2.69 -11.71
C ILE A 73 0.94 -2.68 -13.23
N TYR A 74 0.70 -1.50 -13.79
CA TYR A 74 0.65 -1.28 -15.23
C TYR A 74 2.05 -0.94 -15.73
N VAL A 75 2.55 -1.71 -16.70
CA VAL A 75 3.89 -1.58 -17.26
C VAL A 75 3.85 -1.32 -18.75
N ASN A 76 4.76 -0.47 -19.23
CA ASN A 76 5.05 -0.25 -20.64
C ASN A 76 6.32 -0.98 -21.01
N VAL A 77 6.29 -1.81 -22.04
CA VAL A 77 7.47 -2.54 -22.54
C VAL A 77 7.91 -1.94 -23.87
N ARG A 78 9.18 -1.56 -23.97
CA ARG A 78 9.81 -1.05 -25.19
C ARG A 78 11.01 -1.93 -25.57
N GLY A 79 11.01 -2.42 -26.81
CA GLY A 79 11.93 -3.47 -27.26
C GLY A 79 11.15 -4.76 -27.55
N GLY A 80 11.77 -5.71 -28.26
CA GLY A 80 11.12 -6.98 -28.61
C GLY A 80 10.50 -7.63 -27.37
N PRO A 81 9.27 -8.16 -27.45
CA PRO A 81 8.58 -8.66 -26.28
C PRO A 81 9.40 -9.77 -25.62
N PRO A 82 9.55 -9.78 -24.29
CA PRO A 82 10.01 -10.97 -23.59
C PRO A 82 9.07 -12.15 -23.97
N PRO A 83 9.58 -13.39 -24.12
CA PRO A 83 8.78 -14.52 -24.59
C PRO A 83 7.48 -14.71 -23.78
N ASP A 84 6.38 -15.10 -24.43
CA ASP A 84 5.01 -15.15 -23.85
C ASP A 84 4.83 -16.05 -22.59
N ASN A 85 5.86 -16.76 -22.14
CA ASN A 85 5.80 -17.78 -21.08
C ASN A 85 6.73 -17.49 -19.87
N GLN A 86 7.06 -16.23 -19.64
CA GLN A 86 7.97 -15.80 -18.56
C GLN A 86 7.21 -15.69 -17.23
N ALA A 87 6.95 -16.83 -16.59
CA ALA A 87 6.67 -16.83 -15.16
C ALA A 87 7.96 -16.43 -14.43
N ILE A 88 7.95 -15.28 -13.76
CA ILE A 88 9.01 -14.91 -12.82
C ILE A 88 8.84 -15.85 -11.62
N SER A 89 9.63 -16.93 -11.60
CA SER A 89 9.67 -17.84 -10.46
C SER A 89 10.56 -17.22 -9.40
N ASP A 90 9.94 -16.77 -8.31
CA ASP A 90 10.66 -16.32 -7.12
C ASP A 90 11.34 -17.55 -6.50
N ASN A 91 12.63 -17.74 -6.80
CA ASN A 91 13.45 -18.79 -6.22
C ASN A 91 14.02 -18.26 -4.90
N ILE A 92 13.21 -18.33 -3.84
CA ILE A 92 13.68 -18.17 -2.45
C ILE A 92 14.24 -19.52 -1.97
#